data_AF-A0A7J7L137-F1
#
_entry.id   AF-A0A7J7L137-F1
#
_cell.length_a   1.000
_cell.length_b   1.000
_cell.length_c   1.000
_cell.angle_alpha   90.00
_cell.angle_beta   90.00
_cell.angle_gamma   90.00
#
_symmetry.space_group_name_H-M   'P 1'
#
loop_
_entity.id
_entity.type
_entity.pdbx_description
1 polymer ?
#
loop_
_entity_poly.entity_id
_entity_poly.type
_entity_poly.pdbx_seq_one_letter_code
_entity_poly.pdbx_strand_id
1 'polypeptide(L)' 'TGDAPILKQAKFKVGFVCRFAKVIDFLRQQLHRDTLFVYVNNVFLPNPDKLVIGLFL' A
#
# COMPACT_ATOMS: atom_id res chain seq x y z
N THR A 1 1.92 -8.95 15.55
CA THR A 1 2.21 -7.50 15.60
C THR A 1 3.64 -7.32 16.10
N GLY A 2 4.63 -7.39 15.21
CA GLY A 2 6.05 -7.32 15.58
C GLY A 2 6.75 -6.27 14.72
N ASP A 3 7.35 -5.27 15.36
CA ASP A 3 8.27 -4.27 14.78
C ASP A 3 7.88 -3.54 13.48
N ALA A 4 6.60 -3.58 13.11
CA ALA A 4 6.08 -2.81 11.99
C ALA A 4 5.87 -1.35 12.44
N PRO A 5 6.60 -0.37 11.87
CA PRO A 5 6.50 1.01 12.25
C PRO A 5 5.12 1.53 11.83
N ILE A 6 4.48 2.22 12.74
CA ILE A 6 3.15 2.79 12.53
C ILE A 6 3.31 4.13 11.86
N LEU A 7 2.68 4.31 10.70
CA LEU A 7 2.61 5.59 10.03
C LEU A 7 1.80 6.58 10.88
N LYS A 8 2.38 7.74 11.20
CA LYS A 8 1.69 8.82 11.93
C LYS A 8 0.45 9.33 11.18
N GLN A 9 0.44 9.22 9.86
CA GLN A 9 -0.70 9.53 9.00
C GLN A 9 -1.10 8.26 8.25
N ALA A 10 -2.26 7.70 8.57
CA ALA A 10 -2.73 6.44 7.99
C ALA A 10 -3.82 6.63 6.92
N LYS A 11 -4.26 7.86 6.67
CA LYS A 11 -5.28 8.19 5.68
C LYS A 11 -4.65 9.02 4.58
N PHE A 12 -4.60 8.45 3.38
CA PHE A 12 -4.10 9.10 2.19
C PHE A 12 -5.20 9.14 1.13
N LYS A 13 -5.26 10.24 0.36
CA LYS A 13 -6.07 10.30 -0.86
C LYS A 13 -5.18 9.86 -2.01
N VAL A 14 -5.56 8.79 -2.69
CA VAL A 14 -4.90 8.34 -3.91
C VAL A 14 -5.88 8.44 -5.08
N GLY A 15 -5.36 8.70 -6.28
CA GLY A 15 -6.18 8.73 -7.48
C GLY A 15 -6.76 7.35 -7.77
N PHE A 16 -8.05 7.29 -8.12
CA PHE A 16 -8.77 6.03 -8.37
C PHE A 16 -8.14 5.18 -9.49
N VAL A 17 -7.55 5.83 -10.49
CA VAL A 17 -6.88 5.21 -11.64
C VAL A 17 -5.37 4.99 -11.42
N CYS A 18 -4.86 5.25 -10.22
CA CYS A 18 -3.46 4.97 -9.92
C CYS A 18 -3.26 3.45 -9.74
N ARG A 19 -2.10 2.96 -10.20
CA ARG A 19 -1.66 1.59 -9.91
C ARG A 19 -1.30 1.47 -8.43
N PHE A 20 -1.55 0.31 -7.87
CA PHE A 20 -1.20 0.01 -6.49
C PHE A 20 0.31 0.05 -6.25
N ALA A 21 1.12 -0.22 -7.28
CA ALA A 21 2.57 0.00 -7.27
C ALA A 21 2.98 1.38 -6.73
N LYS A 22 2.25 2.45 -7.11
CA LYS A 22 2.53 3.81 -6.61
C LYS A 22 2.27 3.95 -5.11
N VAL A 23 1.25 3.25 -4.58
CA VAL A 23 0.95 3.24 -3.14
C VAL A 23 2.05 2.51 -2.39
N ILE A 24 2.52 1.38 -2.92
CA ILE A 24 3.64 0.63 -2.33
C ILE A 24 4.91 1.47 -2.34
N ASP A 25 5.25 2.10 -3.46
CA ASP A 25 6.43 2.96 -3.57
C ASP A 25 6.38 4.14 -2.60
N PHE A 26 5.21 4.79 -2.49
CA PHE A 26 4.98 5.84 -1.52
C PHE A 26 5.17 5.36 -0.07
N LEU A 27 4.62 4.19 0.28
CA LEU A 27 4.82 3.60 1.59
C LEU A 27 6.30 3.26 1.85
N ARG A 28 7.03 2.75 0.84
CA ARG A 28 8.47 2.46 0.96
C ARG A 28 9.27 3.71 1.27
N GLN A 29 8.99 4.82 0.57
CA GLN A 29 9.63 6.11 0.83
C GLN A 29 9.27 6.67 2.20
N GLN A 30 8.01 6.56 2.64
CA GLN A 30 7.60 7.06 3.96
C GLN A 30 8.18 6.24 5.12
N LEU A 31 8.30 4.92 4.93
CA LEU A 31 8.83 4.02 5.97
C LEU A 31 10.35 3.86 5.91
N HIS A 32 11.00 4.37 4.86
CA HIS A 32 12.42 4.16 4.57
C HIS A 32 12.77 2.66 4.59
N ARG A 33 11.93 1.82 3.96
CA ARG A 33 12.12 0.36 3.89
C ARG A 33 12.04 -0.15 2.46
N ASP A 34 13.01 -0.97 2.09
CA ASP A 34 13.07 -1.60 0.76
C ASP A 34 12.00 -2.66 0.53
N THR A 35 11.69 -3.46 1.56
CA THR A 35 10.72 -4.56 1.47
C THR A 35 9.48 -4.26 2.32
N LEU A 36 8.33 -4.14 1.66
CA LEU A 36 7.03 -3.95 2.31
C LEU A 36 6.05 -5.03 1.86
N PHE A 37 5.39 -5.63 2.83
CA PHE A 37 4.27 -6.55 2.61
C PHE A 37 2.97 -5.82 2.90
N VAL A 38 2.13 -5.70 1.88
CA VAL A 38 0.87 -4.96 1.97
C VAL A 38 -0.29 -5.94 1.85
N TYR A 39 -1.24 -5.80 2.77
CA TYR A 39 -2.45 -6.61 2.84
C TYR A 39 -3.66 -5.70 2.64
N VAL A 40 -4.64 -6.17 1.89
CA VAL A 40 -5.95 -5.52 1.77
C VAL A 40 -7.00 -6.57 2.10
N ASN A 41 -7.94 -6.23 3.01
CA ASN A 41 -8.98 -7.14 3.48
C ASN A 41 -8.44 -8.50 3.99
N ASN A 42 -7.32 -8.50 4.72
CA ASN A 42 -6.62 -9.70 5.18
C ASN A 42 -6.10 -10.64 4.06
N VAL A 43 -6.20 -10.24 2.79
CA VAL A 43 -5.63 -10.96 1.66
C VAL A 43 -4.31 -10.30 1.28
N PHE A 44 -3.29 -11.13 1.11
CA PHE A 44 -1.99 -10.67 0.60
C PHE A 44 -2.19 -10.13 -0.81
N LEU A 45 -1.87 -8.87 -1.08
CA LEU A 45 -2.02 -8.34 -2.43
C LEU A 45 -0.85 -8.84 -3.28
N PRO A 46 -1.03 -9.77 -4.24
CA PRO A 46 0.10 -10.36 -4.93
C PRO A 46 0.51 -9.54 -6.17
N ASN A 47 -0.28 -8.53 -6.55
CA ASN A 47 -0.10 -7.89 -7.84
C ASN A 47 -0.04 -6.34 -7.75
N PRO A 48 1.16 -5.73 -7.90
CA PRO A 48 1.34 -4.28 -7.92
C PRO A 48 0.75 -3.61 -9.17
N ASP A 49 0.44 -4.36 -10.23
CA ASP A 49 -0.18 -3.83 -11.45
C ASP A 49 -1.70 -3.64 -11.35
N LYS A 50 -2.34 -4.11 -10.26
CA LYS A 50 -3.75 -3.81 -10.04
C LYS A 50 -3.96 -2.31 -9.81
N LEU A 51 -5.04 -1.78 -10.38
CA LEU A 51 -5.48 -0.42 -10.09
C LEU A 51 -6.12 -0.37 -8.72
N VAL A 52 -5.97 0.77 -8.01
CA VAL A 52 -6.59 0.99 -6.71
C VAL A 52 -8.11 0.84 -6.78
N ILE A 53 -8.74 1.31 -7.87
CA ILE A 53 -10.18 1.08 -8.12
C ILE A 53 -10.59 -0.40 -8.06
N GLY A 54 -9.76 -1.30 -8.61
CA GLY A 54 -10.05 -2.73 -8.63
C GLY A 54 -9.93 -3.42 -7.27
N LEU A 55 -9.54 -2.67 -6.22
CA LEU A 55 -9.50 -3.12 -4.83
C LEU A 55 -10.69 -2.60 -4.01
N PHE A 56 -11.39 -1.59 -4.53
CA PHE A 56 -12.57 -1.00 -3.90
C PHE A 56 -13.88 -1.61 -4.38
N LEU A 57 -13.85 -2.31 -5.52
CA LEU A 57 -14.98 -3.06 -6.07
C LEU A 57 -15.08 -4.44 -5.41
#